data_AF-A0A7C3VHK7-F1
#
_entry.id   AF-A0A7C3VHK7-F1
#
_cell.length_a   1.000
_cell.length_b   1.000
_cell.length_c   1.000
_cell.angle_alpha   90.00
_cell.angle_beta   90.00
_cell.angle_gamma   90.00
#
_symmetry.space_group_name_H-M   'P 1'
#
loop_
_entity.id
_entity.type
_entity.pdbx_description
1 polymer ?
#
loop_
_entity_poly.entity_id
_entity_poly.type
_entity_poly.pdbx_seq_one_letter_code
_entity_poly.pdbx_strand_id
1 'polypeptide(L)'
;MKKRNAFTLVEIVVSILISAMVAMATFSIFTSTMTAQKKGDKKEIAALAIRMVQEQLKGYVTSDTNWSYRPNDSWRLCNHLGVCDSYTGWALQSGVTHNITNFLNTEPFFTKLCDKNISNCSFTYTIIDQNCGFGTGLNACKQVNFNLVYP
;
A
#
# COMPACT_ATOMS: atom_id res chain seq x y z
N MET A 1 8.16 -0.81 71.09
CA MET A 1 7.50 -1.01 69.78
C MET A 1 7.21 0.35 69.16
N LYS A 2 7.80 0.66 67.99
CA LYS A 2 7.58 1.94 67.31
C LYS A 2 6.20 1.90 66.64
N LYS A 3 5.26 2.72 67.12
CA LYS A 3 3.90 2.84 66.57
C LYS A 3 4.02 3.39 65.14
N ARG A 4 3.65 2.61 64.12
CA ARG A 4 3.61 3.08 62.73
C ARG A 4 2.41 4.03 62.59
N ASN A 5 2.64 5.22 62.03
CA ASN A 5 1.57 6.15 61.73
C ASN A 5 0.63 5.49 60.71
N ALA A 6 -0.66 5.42 61.03
CA ALA A 6 -1.68 4.95 60.10
C ALA A 6 -1.88 6.01 59.02
N PHE A 7 -2.02 5.57 57.76
CA PHE A 7 -2.30 6.45 56.63
C PHE A 7 -3.64 7.15 56.83
N THR A 8 -3.68 8.44 56.51
CA THR A 8 -4.94 9.20 56.55
C THR A 8 -5.78 8.84 55.32
N LEU A 9 -7.11 8.86 55.46
CA LEU A 9 -8.02 8.52 54.35
C LEU A 9 -7.79 9.42 53.12
N VAL A 10 -7.42 10.68 53.36
CA VAL A 10 -7.09 11.65 52.30
C VAL A 10 -5.88 11.20 51.48
N GLU A 11 -4.84 10.67 52.13
CA GLU A 11 -3.61 10.23 51.47
C GLU A 11 -3.85 9.03 50.55
N ILE A 12 -4.74 8.11 50.95
CA ILE A 12 -5.15 6.96 50.13
C ILE A 12 -5.96 7.44 48.92
N VAL A 13 -6.92 8.36 49.12
CA VAL A 13 -7.74 8.88 48.02
C VAL A 13 -6.90 9.63 46.99
N VAL A 14 -5.96 10.46 47.43
CA VAL A 14 -5.03 11.17 46.53
C VAL A 14 -4.14 10.17 45.77
N SER A 15 -3.65 9.13 46.45
CA SER A 15 -2.84 8.08 45.80
C SER A 15 -3.62 7.33 44.72
N ILE A 16 -4.90 7.02 44.97
CA ILE A 16 -5.80 6.37 43.98
C ILE A 16 -6.04 7.30 42.78
N LEU A 17 -6.29 8.59 43.03
CA LEU A 17 -6.51 9.56 41.96
C LEU A 17 -5.28 9.70 41.06
N ILE A 18 -4.08 9.82 41.64
CA ILE A 18 -2.82 9.90 40.89
C ILE A 18 -2.60 8.60 40.10
N SER A 19 -2.82 7.45 40.74
CA SER A 19 -2.66 6.14 40.07
C SER A 19 -3.62 5.99 38.88
N ALA A 20 -4.87 6.44 39.03
CA ALA A 20 -5.86 6.41 37.96
C ALA A 20 -5.47 7.33 36.78
N MET A 21 -4.97 8.54 37.06
CA MET A 21 -4.50 9.46 36.02
C MET A 21 -3.31 8.89 35.23
N VAL A 22 -2.34 8.29 35.93
CA VAL A 22 -1.17 7.67 35.29
C VAL A 22 -1.58 6.46 34.45
N ALA A 23 -2.50 5.63 34.95
CA ALA A 23 -3.01 4.48 34.19
C ALA A 23 -3.74 4.91 32.91
N MET A 24 -4.57 5.96 32.98
CA MET A 24 -5.25 6.49 31.79
C MET A 24 -4.25 7.07 30.78
N ALA A 25 -3.27 7.85 31.24
CA ALA A 25 -2.26 8.45 30.36
C ALA A 25 -1.44 7.39 29.61
N THR A 26 -0.99 6.34 30.30
CA THR A 26 -0.20 5.26 29.68
C THR A 26 -1.04 4.45 28.68
N PHE A 27 -2.31 4.17 29.01
CA PHE A 27 -3.23 3.51 28.10
C PHE A 27 -3.50 4.34 26.83
N SER A 28 -3.71 5.66 26.97
CA SER A 28 -3.88 6.56 25.82
C SER A 28 -2.66 6.59 24.91
N ILE A 29 -1.44 6.63 25.47
CA ILE A 29 -0.19 6.58 24.69
C ILE A 29 -0.06 5.25 23.96
N PHE A 30 -0.32 4.15 24.65
CA PHE A 30 -0.18 2.81 24.09
C PHE A 30 -1.17 2.57 22.93
N THR A 31 -2.44 2.92 23.13
CA THR A 31 -3.48 2.83 22.09
C THR A 31 -3.17 3.72 20.89
N SER A 32 -2.70 4.95 21.12
CA SER A 32 -2.28 5.87 20.06
C SER A 32 -1.09 5.31 19.27
N THR A 33 -0.12 4.70 19.95
CA THR A 33 1.07 4.12 19.31
C THR A 33 0.70 2.90 18.46
N MET A 34 -0.15 2.01 18.97
CA MET A 34 -0.60 0.83 18.22
C MET A 34 -1.40 1.18 16.96
N THR A 35 -2.27 2.20 17.03
CA THR A 35 -3.03 2.66 15.87
C THR A 35 -2.13 3.34 14.83
N ALA A 36 -1.13 4.11 15.29
CA ALA A 36 -0.13 4.70 14.42
C ALA A 36 0.73 3.63 13.70
N GLN A 37 1.18 2.60 14.42
CA GLN A 37 1.95 1.49 13.84
C GLN A 37 1.15 0.75 12.76
N LYS A 38 -0.09 0.34 13.06
CA LYS A 38 -0.96 -0.32 12.07
C LYS A 38 -1.16 0.51 10.80
N LYS A 39 -1.30 1.84 10.95
CA LYS A 39 -1.42 2.75 9.80
C LYS A 39 -0.10 2.88 9.04
N GLY A 40 1.03 2.86 9.74
CA GLY A 40 2.38 2.84 9.18
C GLY A 40 2.61 1.59 8.32
N ASP A 41 2.36 0.41 8.88
CA ASP A 41 2.53 -0.87 8.19
C ASP A 41 1.73 -0.93 6.89
N LYS A 42 0.45 -0.49 6.92
CA LYS A 42 -0.38 -0.42 5.72
C LYS A 42 0.21 0.51 4.66
N LYS A 43 0.71 1.68 5.05
CA LYS A 43 1.35 2.61 4.10
C LYS A 43 2.61 2.01 3.48
N GLU A 44 3.41 1.31 4.27
CA GLU A 44 4.62 0.66 3.78
C GLU A 44 4.31 -0.46 2.78
N ILE A 45 3.34 -1.33 3.11
CA ILE A 45 2.90 -2.41 2.21
C ILE A 45 2.30 -1.81 0.92
N ALA A 46 1.52 -0.72 1.03
CA ALA A 46 0.97 -0.02 -0.12
C ALA A 46 2.07 0.57 -1.04
N ALA A 47 3.11 1.16 -0.45
CA ALA A 47 4.25 1.67 -1.20
C ALA A 47 5.04 0.54 -1.89
N LEU A 48 5.19 -0.62 -1.22
CA LEU A 48 5.81 -1.81 -1.80
C LEU A 48 5.00 -2.35 -2.99
N ALA A 49 3.66 -2.35 -2.91
CA ALA A 49 2.80 -2.78 -4.01
C ALA A 49 2.99 -1.91 -5.26
N ILE A 50 3.02 -0.59 -5.09
CA ILE A 50 3.26 0.35 -6.19
C ILE A 50 4.65 0.14 -6.79
N ARG A 51 5.68 -0.01 -5.95
CA ARG A 51 7.06 -0.26 -6.41
C ARG A 51 7.20 -1.56 -7.19
N MET A 52 6.55 -2.63 -6.75
CA MET A 52 6.60 -3.91 -7.44
C MET A 52 6.03 -3.79 -8.87
N VAL A 53 4.88 -3.16 -9.01
CA VAL A 53 4.25 -2.94 -10.32
C VAL A 53 5.10 -2.01 -11.18
N GLN A 54 5.67 -0.96 -10.59
CA GLN A 54 6.56 -0.03 -11.28
C GLN A 54 7.80 -0.76 -11.85
N GLU A 55 8.44 -1.64 -11.06
CA GLU A 55 9.60 -2.40 -11.53
C GLU A 55 9.23 -3.40 -12.62
N GLN A 56 8.04 -4.01 -12.58
CA GLN A 56 7.56 -4.87 -13.66
C GLN A 56 7.35 -4.10 -14.97
N LEU A 57 6.68 -2.94 -14.90
CA LEU A 57 6.45 -2.08 -16.06
C LEU A 57 7.76 -1.54 -16.62
N LYS A 58 8.69 -1.12 -15.74
CA LYS A 58 10.03 -0.69 -16.14
C LYS A 58 10.81 -1.82 -16.78
N GLY A 59 10.80 -3.00 -16.15
CA GLY A 59 11.43 -4.21 -16.66
C GLY A 59 11.01 -4.52 -18.09
N TYR A 60 9.71 -4.39 -18.37
CA TYR A 60 9.15 -4.57 -19.72
C TYR A 60 9.60 -3.50 -20.73
N VAL A 61 9.71 -2.22 -20.34
CA VAL A 61 10.24 -1.16 -21.22
C VAL A 61 11.74 -1.35 -21.48
N THR A 62 12.47 -1.87 -20.50
CA THR A 62 13.93 -2.04 -20.57
C THR A 62 14.39 -3.42 -21.06
N SER A 63 13.49 -4.40 -21.15
CA SER A 63 13.85 -5.76 -21.56
C SER A 63 14.28 -5.78 -23.02
N ASP A 64 15.40 -6.47 -23.26
CA ASP A 64 16.20 -6.48 -24.48
C ASP A 64 15.40 -6.58 -25.79
N THR A 65 15.91 -5.90 -26.82
CA THR A 65 15.33 -5.62 -28.15
C THR A 65 15.17 -6.83 -29.08
N ASN A 66 15.26 -8.05 -28.55
CA ASN A 66 15.07 -9.25 -29.34
C ASN A 66 13.60 -9.36 -29.77
N TRP A 67 13.31 -9.59 -31.06
CA TRP A 67 11.99 -9.38 -31.70
C TRP A 67 10.82 -10.06 -30.97
N SER A 68 11.07 -11.17 -30.27
CA SER A 68 10.08 -11.94 -29.53
C SER A 68 9.72 -11.40 -28.14
N TYR A 69 10.53 -10.53 -27.55
CA TYR A 69 10.35 -9.99 -26.18
C TYR A 69 10.22 -8.46 -26.14
N ARG A 70 10.12 -7.83 -27.32
CA ARG A 70 9.87 -6.40 -27.43
C ARG A 70 8.54 -6.04 -26.81
N PRO A 71 8.36 -4.76 -26.47
CA PRO A 71 7.03 -4.25 -26.24
C PRO A 71 6.16 -4.44 -27.49
N ASN A 72 5.33 -5.48 -27.48
CA ASN A 72 4.32 -5.73 -28.49
C ASN A 72 2.95 -5.27 -27.95
N ASP A 73 2.02 -5.01 -28.85
CA ASP A 73 0.66 -4.55 -28.50
C ASP A 73 -0.17 -5.62 -27.73
N SER A 74 0.42 -6.78 -27.40
CA SER A 74 -0.24 -7.89 -26.72
C SER A 74 0.30 -8.20 -25.32
N TRP A 75 1.39 -7.56 -24.89
CA TRP A 75 1.89 -7.79 -23.54
C TRP A 75 0.96 -7.18 -22.50
N ARG A 76 0.70 -7.97 -21.46
CA ARG A 76 -0.16 -7.61 -20.34
C ARG A 76 0.66 -7.68 -19.07
N LEU A 77 0.40 -6.74 -18.16
CA LEU A 77 0.98 -6.78 -16.84
C LEU A 77 0.37 -7.97 -16.09
N CYS A 78 1.20 -8.96 -15.78
CA CYS A 78 0.82 -10.14 -15.02
C CYS A 78 1.77 -10.31 -13.83
N ASN A 79 1.24 -10.79 -12.71
CA ASN A 79 2.06 -11.13 -11.57
C ASN A 79 2.76 -12.49 -11.77
N HIS A 80 3.57 -12.89 -10.79
CA HIS A 80 4.32 -14.14 -10.83
C HIS A 80 3.44 -15.41 -10.84
N LEU A 81 2.16 -15.28 -10.49
CA LEU A 81 1.15 -16.34 -10.51
C LEU A 81 0.35 -16.39 -11.82
N GLY A 82 0.71 -15.57 -12.81
CA GLY A 82 0.01 -15.49 -14.09
C GLY A 82 -1.35 -14.78 -14.02
N VAL A 83 -1.63 -14.07 -12.93
CA VAL A 83 -2.83 -13.24 -12.81
C VAL A 83 -2.54 -11.90 -13.46
N CYS A 84 -3.26 -11.61 -14.54
CA CYS A 84 -3.06 -10.43 -15.36
C CYS A 84 -4.07 -9.32 -15.05
N ASP A 85 -3.70 -8.11 -15.44
CA ASP A 85 -4.62 -6.98 -15.57
C ASP A 85 -5.91 -7.40 -16.29
N SER A 86 -7.05 -6.94 -15.79
CA SER A 86 -8.36 -7.21 -16.39
C SER A 86 -8.53 -6.61 -17.79
N TYR A 87 -7.77 -5.57 -18.12
CA TYR A 87 -7.75 -4.99 -19.45
C TYR A 87 -7.11 -5.94 -20.47
N THR A 88 -7.72 -6.05 -21.66
CA THR A 88 -7.31 -7.00 -22.70
C THR A 88 -6.35 -6.43 -23.74
N GLY A 89 -6.11 -5.11 -23.72
CA GLY A 89 -5.12 -4.47 -24.60
C GLY A 89 -3.71 -4.47 -23.99
N TRP A 90 -2.82 -3.73 -24.65
CA TRP A 90 -1.44 -3.57 -24.22
C TRP A 90 -1.36 -2.84 -22.86
N ALA A 91 -0.54 -3.36 -21.95
CA ALA A 91 -0.30 -2.76 -20.64
C ALA A 91 0.24 -1.32 -20.65
N LEU A 92 0.83 -0.80 -21.74
CA LEU A 92 1.27 0.61 -21.84
C LEU A 92 0.39 1.45 -22.77
N GLN A 93 -0.85 1.01 -22.99
CA GLN A 93 -1.80 1.72 -23.83
C GLN A 93 -2.20 3.06 -23.20
N SER A 94 -1.95 4.14 -23.95
CA SER A 94 -2.26 5.51 -23.52
C SER A 94 -3.76 5.77 -23.50
N GLY A 95 -4.22 6.56 -22.53
CA GLY A 95 -5.62 6.99 -22.40
C GLY A 95 -6.56 5.96 -21.79
N VAL A 96 -6.03 4.84 -21.28
CA VAL A 96 -6.83 3.77 -20.66
C VAL A 96 -6.49 3.65 -19.17
N THR A 97 -7.49 3.26 -18.38
CA THR A 97 -7.30 2.87 -16.99
C THR A 97 -7.23 1.35 -16.91
N HIS A 98 -6.10 0.87 -16.43
CA HIS A 98 -5.81 -0.54 -16.20
C HIS A 98 -6.20 -0.92 -14.78
N ASN A 99 -6.82 -2.08 -14.60
CA ASN A 99 -7.30 -2.54 -13.30
C ASN A 99 -6.62 -3.86 -12.92
N ILE A 100 -5.73 -3.72 -11.93
CA ILE A 100 -4.90 -4.76 -11.36
C ILE A 100 -5.30 -5.05 -9.90
N THR A 101 -6.54 -4.78 -9.53
CA THR A 101 -7.05 -5.06 -8.17
C THR A 101 -6.85 -6.53 -7.79
N ASN A 102 -6.87 -7.45 -8.76
CA ASN A 102 -6.59 -8.87 -8.53
C ASN A 102 -5.18 -9.14 -7.99
N PHE A 103 -4.21 -8.23 -8.19
CA PHE A 103 -2.85 -8.35 -7.64
C PHE A 103 -2.87 -8.22 -6.13
N LEU A 104 -3.76 -7.37 -5.58
CA LEU A 104 -3.92 -7.20 -4.14
C LEU A 104 -4.40 -8.48 -3.45
N ASN A 105 -5.19 -9.29 -4.17
CA ASN A 105 -5.82 -10.50 -3.63
C ASN A 105 -4.99 -11.78 -3.81
N THR A 106 -3.94 -11.72 -4.63
CA THR A 106 -3.17 -12.90 -5.06
C THR A 106 -1.75 -12.89 -4.52
N GLU A 107 -1.18 -11.70 -4.28
CA GLU A 107 0.11 -11.57 -3.64
C GLU A 107 -0.01 -11.73 -2.11
N PRO A 108 0.68 -12.69 -1.48
CA PRO A 108 0.55 -12.98 -0.04
C PRO A 108 0.83 -11.78 0.86
N PHE A 109 1.64 -10.84 0.40
CA PHE A 109 1.98 -9.62 1.15
C PHE A 109 0.89 -8.54 1.04
N PHE A 110 0.15 -8.49 -0.07
CA PHE A 110 -0.86 -7.46 -0.33
C PHE A 110 -2.26 -7.85 0.13
N THR A 111 -2.51 -9.14 0.39
CA THR A 111 -3.77 -9.58 1.03
C THR A 111 -3.97 -8.94 2.41
N LYS A 112 -2.88 -8.50 3.07
CA LYS A 112 -2.95 -7.71 4.31
C LYS A 112 -3.49 -6.28 4.12
N LEU A 113 -3.33 -5.71 2.93
CA LEU A 113 -3.94 -4.41 2.58
C LEU A 113 -5.43 -4.56 2.31
N CYS A 114 -5.77 -5.64 1.60
CA CYS A 114 -7.11 -5.90 1.09
C CYS A 114 -7.47 -7.35 1.34
N ASP A 115 -8.18 -7.56 2.44
CA ASP A 115 -8.80 -8.85 2.72
C ASP A 115 -10.01 -9.01 1.80
N LYS A 116 -10.34 -10.25 1.39
CA LYS A 116 -11.39 -10.54 0.39
C LYS A 116 -12.78 -10.03 0.79
N ASN A 117 -12.96 -9.66 2.07
CA ASN A 117 -14.20 -9.14 2.63
C ASN A 117 -14.30 -7.61 2.64
N ILE A 118 -13.28 -6.88 2.14
CA ILE A 118 -13.27 -5.41 2.12
C ILE A 118 -13.62 -4.93 0.71
N SER A 119 -14.81 -4.33 0.57
CA SER A 119 -15.34 -3.84 -0.72
C SER A 119 -14.62 -2.61 -1.28
N ASN A 120 -13.85 -1.89 -0.45
CA ASN A 120 -13.26 -0.59 -0.79
C ASN A 120 -11.78 -0.69 -1.14
N CYS A 121 -11.42 -1.74 -1.86
CA CYS A 121 -10.06 -2.04 -2.24
C CYS A 121 -9.93 -2.01 -3.76
N SER A 122 -9.12 -1.10 -4.29
CA SER A 122 -8.86 -1.01 -5.72
C SER A 122 -7.41 -0.67 -6.00
N PHE A 123 -6.85 -1.32 -7.02
CA PHE A 123 -5.54 -0.96 -7.54
C PHE A 123 -5.65 -0.79 -9.05
N THR A 124 -5.45 0.45 -9.47
CA THR A 124 -5.54 0.85 -10.87
C THR A 124 -4.32 1.67 -11.26
N TYR A 125 -4.00 1.68 -12.54
CA TYR A 125 -3.01 2.62 -13.08
C TYR A 125 -3.52 3.20 -14.39
N THR A 126 -3.10 4.42 -14.68
CA THR A 126 -3.44 5.14 -15.90
C THR A 126 -2.17 5.54 -16.61
N ILE A 127 -2.21 5.53 -17.93
CA ILE A 127 -1.06 5.83 -18.76
C ILE A 127 -1.37 6.97 -19.68
N ILE A 128 -0.45 7.92 -19.74
CA ILE A 128 -0.54 9.10 -20.59
C ILE A 128 0.76 9.21 -21.38
N ASP A 129 0.64 9.51 -22.67
CA ASP A 129 1.78 9.84 -23.50
C ASP A 129 2.33 11.20 -23.08
N GLN A 130 3.59 11.22 -22.70
CA GLN A 130 4.31 12.44 -22.38
C GLN A 130 5.29 12.75 -23.51
N ASN A 131 5.25 13.98 -24.01
CA ASN A 131 6.21 14.42 -25.00
C ASN A 131 7.60 14.55 -24.36
N CYS A 132 8.51 13.68 -24.76
CA CYS A 132 9.90 13.62 -24.29
C CYS A 132 10.93 13.63 -25.43
N GLY A 133 10.52 14.03 -26.64
CA GLY A 133 11.39 14.07 -27.82
C GLY A 133 11.53 12.75 -28.59
N PHE A 134 10.91 11.66 -28.14
CA PHE A 134 10.95 10.34 -28.80
C PHE A 134 9.72 10.04 -29.70
N GLY A 135 8.87 11.03 -29.94
CA GLY A 135 7.66 10.90 -30.79
C GLY A 135 6.38 10.56 -30.01
N THR A 136 5.36 10.07 -30.73
CA THR A 136 4.03 9.69 -30.20
C THR A 136 3.77 8.18 -30.41
N GLY A 137 2.86 7.58 -29.63
CA GLY A 137 2.46 6.17 -29.83
C GLY A 137 3.37 5.16 -29.12
N LEU A 138 3.82 4.11 -29.82
CA LEU A 138 4.58 3.00 -29.22
C LEU A 138 5.95 3.44 -28.64
N ASN A 139 6.55 4.46 -29.24
CA ASN A 139 7.87 4.98 -28.88
C ASN A 139 7.82 6.22 -27.98
N ALA A 140 6.62 6.67 -27.61
CA ALA A 140 6.45 7.82 -26.72
C ALA A 140 6.88 7.48 -25.30
N CYS A 141 7.34 8.49 -24.54
CA CYS A 141 7.47 8.30 -23.10
C CYS A 141 6.08 8.13 -22.49
N LYS A 142 5.96 7.15 -21.61
CA LYS A 142 4.73 6.82 -20.91
C LYS A 142 4.84 7.33 -19.49
N GLN A 143 3.95 8.23 -19.10
CA GLN A 143 3.75 8.58 -17.70
C GLN A 143 2.72 7.63 -17.12
N VAL A 144 3.10 6.91 -16.07
CA VAL A 144 2.22 5.99 -15.35
C VAL A 144 1.79 6.63 -14.04
N ASN A 145 0.48 6.74 -13.82
CA ASN A 145 -0.09 7.22 -12.57
C ASN A 145 -0.84 6.08 -11.87
N PHE A 146 -0.36 5.72 -10.68
CA PHE A 146 -0.91 4.65 -9.86
C PHE A 146 -1.94 5.18 -8.89
N ASN A 147 -3.08 4.50 -8.79
CA ASN A 147 -4.12 4.79 -7.81
C ASN A 147 -4.44 3.52 -7.03
N LEU A 148 -4.09 3.53 -5.74
CA LEU A 148 -4.28 2.45 -4.81
C LEU A 148 -5.19 2.94 -3.67
N VAL A 149 -6.38 2.34 -3.58
CA VAL A 149 -7.36 2.60 -2.53
C VAL A 149 -7.41 1.40 -1.60
N TYR A 150 -7.24 1.67 -0.31
CA TYR A 150 -7.24 0.67 0.76
C TYR A 150 -7.80 1.29 2.06
N PRO A 151 -8.40 0.48 2.96
CA PRO A 151 -9.01 0.94 4.21
C PRO A 151 -8.00 1.25 5.33
#